data_AF-A0A258GEX7-F1
#
_entry.id   AF-A0A258GEX7-F1
#
_cell.length_a   1.000
_cell.length_b   1.000
_cell.length_c   1.000
_cell.angle_alpha   90.00
_cell.angle_beta   90.00
_cell.angle_gamma   90.00
#
_symmetry.space_group_name_H-M   'P 1'
#
loop_
_entity.id
_entity.type
_entity.pdbx_description
1 polymer ?
#
loop_
_entity_poly.entity_id
_entity_poly.type
_entity_poly.pdbx_seq_one_letter_code
_entity_poly.pdbx_strand_id
1 'polypeptide(L)'
;MHRFAPIAALLSLAACAAPVAAPDPSPLGDVQIGTDIYPIEATEAGTWRVKVGGHPVVCAKPNQEACYWSVRNYLTAQELLDDLG
;
A
#
# COMPACT_ATOMS: atom_id res chain seq x y z
N MET A 1 50.08 -29.78 -35.10
CA MET A 1 50.09 -28.30 -35.04
C MET A 1 48.73 -27.80 -35.51
N HIS A 2 47.81 -27.47 -34.62
CA HIS A 2 46.59 -26.72 -34.94
C HIS A 2 46.33 -25.76 -33.77
N ARG A 3 46.33 -24.46 -34.08
CA ARG A 3 46.05 -23.33 -33.18
C ARG A 3 44.54 -23.03 -33.16
N PHE A 4 44.17 -22.03 -32.35
CA PHE A 4 42.86 -21.37 -32.16
C PHE A 4 41.98 -22.02 -31.09
N ALA A 5 41.32 -21.35 -30.15
CA ALA A 5 41.31 -20.00 -29.58
C ALA A 5 40.21 -20.02 -28.46
N PRO A 6 40.19 -19.08 -27.50
CA PRO A 6 39.53 -19.21 -26.19
C PRO A 6 38.11 -18.61 -26.17
N ILE A 7 37.12 -19.34 -25.64
CA ILE A 7 35.71 -18.89 -25.47
C ILE A 7 35.12 -19.76 -24.33
N ALA A 8 34.46 -19.31 -23.28
CA ALA A 8 34.02 -18.01 -22.82
C ALA A 8 33.85 -18.11 -21.30
N ALA A 9 34.23 -17.05 -20.61
CA ALA A 9 33.81 -16.80 -19.24
C ALA A 9 32.27 -16.78 -19.19
N LEU A 10 31.67 -17.76 -18.50
CA LEU A 10 30.26 -17.73 -18.09
C LEU A 10 30.13 -16.71 -16.95
N LEU A 11 30.11 -15.44 -17.35
CA LEU A 11 29.83 -14.32 -16.45
C LEU A 11 28.42 -14.44 -15.89
N SER A 12 28.39 -14.51 -14.57
CA SER A 12 27.24 -14.63 -13.69
C SER A 12 26.33 -13.41 -13.84
N LEU A 13 25.19 -13.56 -14.53
CA LEU A 13 24.09 -12.60 -14.42
C LEU A 13 23.14 -13.08 -13.31
N ALA A 14 23.58 -12.93 -12.06
CA ALA A 14 22.66 -12.82 -10.94
C ALA A 14 22.00 -11.45 -11.05
N ALA A 15 20.88 -11.40 -11.77
CA ALA A 15 20.03 -10.22 -11.83
C ALA A 15 19.51 -9.95 -10.42
N CYS A 16 20.18 -9.05 -9.70
CA CYS A 16 19.70 -8.46 -8.48
C CYS A 16 18.54 -7.54 -8.87
N ALA A 17 17.35 -8.12 -9.03
CA ALA A 17 16.12 -7.34 -9.13
C ALA A 17 15.94 -6.67 -7.76
N ALA A 18 16.47 -5.45 -7.63
CA ALA A 18 16.14 -4.59 -6.53
C ALA A 18 14.61 -4.47 -6.49
N PRO A 19 13.97 -4.68 -5.32
CA PRO A 19 12.54 -4.48 -5.22
C PRO A 19 12.25 -3.04 -5.62
N VAL A 20 11.58 -2.87 -6.77
CA VAL A 20 11.06 -1.57 -7.18
C VAL A 20 10.04 -1.20 -6.12
N ALA A 21 10.38 -0.20 -5.30
CA ALA A 21 9.43 0.39 -4.37
C ALA A 21 8.22 0.83 -5.20
N ALA A 22 7.06 0.25 -4.90
CA ALA A 22 5.83 0.67 -5.54
C ALA A 22 5.68 2.20 -5.34
N PRO A 23 5.30 2.96 -6.38
CA PRO A 23 5.12 4.39 -6.24
C PRO A 23 4.16 4.67 -5.09
N ASP A 24 4.53 5.62 -4.22
CA ASP A 24 3.69 6.01 -3.11
C ASP A 24 2.32 6.44 -3.66
N PRO A 25 1.21 5.88 -3.14
CA PRO A 25 -0.11 6.28 -3.60
C PRO A 25 -0.31 7.76 -3.30
N SER A 26 -0.51 8.55 -4.36
CA SER A 26 -0.74 9.98 -4.24
C SER A 26 -2.08 10.22 -3.54
N PRO A 27 -2.14 11.05 -2.47
CA PRO A 27 -3.37 11.21 -1.71
C PRO A 27 -4.42 11.90 -2.57
N LEU A 28 -5.59 11.27 -2.69
CA LEU A 28 -6.76 11.83 -3.39
C LEU A 28 -7.48 12.91 -2.56
N GLY A 29 -6.96 13.18 -1.37
CA GLY A 29 -7.54 13.99 -0.31
C GLY A 29 -7.42 13.27 1.01
N ASP A 30 -8.03 13.84 2.05
CA ASP A 30 -7.99 13.30 3.40
C ASP A 30 -9.41 13.11 3.96
N VAL A 31 -9.55 12.21 4.92
CA VAL A 31 -10.73 12.15 5.79
C VAL A 31 -10.33 12.59 7.20
N GLN A 32 -11.10 13.50 7.78
CA GLN A 32 -10.89 13.96 9.14
C GLN A 32 -11.91 13.31 10.08
N ILE A 33 -11.43 12.56 11.08
CA ILE A 33 -12.26 12.01 12.16
C ILE A 33 -11.80 12.66 13.47
N GLY A 34 -12.63 13.55 14.03
CA GLY A 34 -12.22 14.32 15.21
C GLY A 34 -11.02 15.22 14.90
N THR A 35 -9.91 15.00 15.61
CA THR A 35 -8.64 15.71 15.39
C THR A 35 -7.70 15.00 14.43
N ASP A 36 -8.00 13.75 14.07
CA ASP A 36 -7.11 12.93 13.25
C ASP A 36 -7.43 13.10 11.77
N ILE A 37 -6.36 13.17 10.97
CA ILE A 37 -6.43 13.30 9.52
C ILE A 37 -5.83 12.03 8.91
N TYR A 38 -6.61 11.39 8.05
CA TYR A 38 -6.20 10.16 7.39
C TYR A 38 -6.18 10.33 5.87
N PRO A 39 -5.00 10.20 5.22
CA PRO A 39 -4.89 10.31 3.78
C PRO A 39 -5.60 9.18 3.04
N ILE A 40 -6.28 9.54 1.95
CA ILE A 40 -6.96 8.58 1.07
C ILE A 40 -6.02 8.15 -0.05
N GLU A 41 -5.78 6.86 -0.16
CA GLU A 41 -4.99 6.24 -1.20
C GLU A 41 -5.89 5.60 -2.26
N ALA A 42 -5.61 5.86 -3.54
CA ALA A 42 -6.18 5.10 -4.65
C ALA A 42 -5.42 3.77 -4.79
N THR A 43 -6.15 2.68 -5.09
CA THR A 43 -5.53 1.40 -5.47
C THR A 43 -5.58 1.22 -6.98
N GLU A 44 -4.72 0.34 -7.52
CA GLU A 44 -4.72 -0.04 -8.94
C GLU A 44 -6.04 -0.68 -9.39
N ALA A 45 -6.82 -1.24 -8.46
CA ALA A 45 -8.13 -1.85 -8.71
C ALA A 45 -9.28 -0.82 -8.80
N GLY A 46 -9.00 0.48 -8.66
CA GLY A 46 -10.02 1.54 -8.67
C GLY A 46 -10.83 1.67 -7.37
N THR A 47 -10.44 0.96 -6.31
CA THR A 47 -10.97 1.17 -4.96
C THR A 47 -10.12 2.16 -4.19
N TRP A 48 -10.70 2.82 -3.19
CA TRP A 48 -9.97 3.72 -2.30
C TRP A 48 -9.75 3.05 -0.95
N ARG A 49 -8.66 3.40 -0.28
CA ARG A 49 -8.35 2.92 1.06
C ARG A 49 -7.74 4.02 1.91
N VAL A 50 -7.78 3.84 3.21
CA VAL A 50 -7.16 4.72 4.21
C VAL A 50 -6.33 3.86 5.15
N LYS A 51 -5.16 4.33 5.59
CA LYS A 51 -4.35 3.63 6.61
C LYS A 51 -4.68 4.18 8.00
N VAL A 52 -5.16 3.33 8.89
CA VAL A 52 -5.45 3.66 10.30
C VAL A 52 -4.54 2.80 11.18
N GLY A 53 -3.60 3.41 11.90
CA GLY A 53 -2.63 2.67 12.73
C GLY A 53 -1.81 1.63 11.95
N GLY A 54 -1.57 1.86 10.65
CA GLY A 54 -0.89 0.91 9.76
C GLY A 54 -1.80 -0.15 9.13
N HIS A 55 -3.06 -0.26 9.56
CA HIS A 55 -4.04 -1.17 8.97
C HIS A 55 -4.77 -0.52 7.78
N PRO A 56 -4.86 -1.20 6.62
CA PRO A 56 -5.61 -0.68 5.49
C PRO A 56 -7.12 -0.87 5.69
N VAL A 57 -7.86 0.22 5.66
CA VAL A 57 -9.33 0.27 5.69
C VAL A 57 -9.83 0.59 4.28
N VAL A 58 -10.53 -0.36 3.65
CA VAL A 58 -11.08 -0.18 2.30
C VAL A 58 -12.37 0.65 2.38
N CYS A 59 -12.44 1.71 1.58
CA CYS A 59 -13.63 2.53 1.46
C CYS A 59 -14.72 1.77 0.68
N ALA A 60 -15.98 1.86 1.13
CA ALA A 60 -17.08 1.18 0.46
C ALA A 60 -17.31 1.64 -0.99
N LYS A 61 -16.93 2.90 -1.30
CA LYS A 61 -16.98 3.52 -2.62
C LYS A 61 -15.76 4.44 -2.80
N PRO A 62 -15.33 4.72 -4.06
CA PRO A 62 -14.24 5.65 -4.34
C PRO A 62 -14.72 7.11 -4.21
N ASN A 63 -15.17 7.50 -3.02
CA ASN A 63 -15.48 8.88 -2.69
C ASN A 63 -15.17 9.16 -1.20
N GLN A 64 -15.02 10.45 -0.87
CA GLN A 64 -14.57 10.89 0.46
C GLN A 64 -15.57 10.52 1.57
N GLU A 65 -16.87 10.65 1.32
CA GLU A 65 -17.93 10.32 2.30
C GLU A 65 -17.92 8.83 2.68
N ALA A 66 -17.75 7.95 1.69
CA ALA A 66 -17.66 6.52 1.93
C ALA A 66 -16.39 6.16 2.72
N CYS A 67 -15.26 6.80 2.41
CA CYS A 67 -14.04 6.64 3.21
C CYS A 67 -14.23 7.10 4.65
N TYR A 68 -14.91 8.24 4.86
CA TYR A 68 -15.21 8.77 6.18
C TYR A 68 -15.99 7.76 7.03
N TRP A 69 -17.08 7.20 6.49
CA TRP A 69 -17.88 6.20 7.20
C TRP A 69 -17.14 4.88 7.42
N SER A 70 -16.37 4.41 6.44
CA SER A 70 -15.54 3.21 6.59
C SER A 70 -14.51 3.36 7.72
N VAL A 71 -13.81 4.48 7.80
CA VAL A 71 -12.83 4.76 8.86
C VAL A 71 -13.52 4.89 10.22
N ARG A 72 -14.65 5.62 10.29
CA ARG A 72 -15.39 5.77 11.55
C ARG A 72 -15.85 4.43 12.12
N ASN A 73 -16.41 3.57 11.27
CA ASN A 73 -16.87 2.25 11.68
C ASN A 73 -15.71 1.35 12.13
N TYR A 74 -14.56 1.44 11.46
CA TYR A 74 -13.36 0.72 11.87
C TYR A 74 -12.89 1.14 13.27
N LEU A 75 -12.82 2.46 13.53
CA LEU A 75 -12.41 2.98 14.84
C LEU A 75 -13.37 2.56 15.95
N THR A 76 -14.69 2.69 15.73
CA THR A 76 -15.68 2.22 16.71
C THR A 76 -15.58 0.72 16.97
N ALA A 77 -15.29 -0.09 15.95
CA ALA A 77 -15.08 -1.52 16.13
C ALA A 77 -13.82 -1.81 16.97
N GLN A 78 -12.74 -1.04 16.79
CA GLN A 78 -11.53 -1.16 17.60
C GLN A 78 -11.78 -0.78 19.06
N GLU A 79 -12.48 0.33 19.33
CA GLU A 79 -12.85 0.76 20.69
C GLU A 79 -13.66 -0.34 21.41
N LEU A 80 -14.63 -0.94 20.73
CA LEU A 80 -15.42 -2.04 21.29
C LEU A 80 -14.58 -3.29 21.59
N LEU A 81 -13.55 -3.57 20.79
CA LEU A 81 -12.66 -4.70 21.03
C LEU A 81 -11.72 -4.42 22.22
N ASP A 82 -11.23 -3.19 22.34
CA ASP A 82 -10.37 -2.77 23.45
C ASP A 82 -11.12 -2.81 24.80
N ASP A 83 -12.41 -2.44 24.82
CA ASP A 83 -13.28 -2.51 26.01
C ASP A 83 -13.56 -3.95 26.48
N LEU A 84 -13.41 -4.95 25.61
CA LEU A 84 -13.61 -6.37 25.92
C LEU A 84 -12.33 -7.08 26.41
N GLY A 85 -11.20 -6.35 26.46
CA GLY A 85 -9.91 -6.83 26.99
C GLY A 85 -9.82 -6.89 28.51
#